data_AF-A0A0D6TMS2-F1
#
_entry.id   AF-A0A0D6TMS2-F1
#
_cell.length_a   1.000
_cell.length_b   1.000
_cell.length_c   1.000
_cell.angle_alpha   90.00
_cell.angle_beta   90.00
_cell.angle_gamma   90.00
#
_symmetry.space_group_name_H-M   'P 1'
#
loop_
_entity.id
_entity.type
_entity.pdbx_description
1 polymer ?
#
loop_
_entity_poly.entity_id
_entity_poly.type
_entity_poly.pdbx_seq_one_letter_code
_entity_poly.pdbx_strand_id
1 'polypeptide(L)'
;MDRNPYNYSANNPVYYIDVAGDSLYVTHRKGFLGLGGKETLLYENGTLYNEDGSEYTGKKKGFLKKVTNALAEISEGQEGADMIKELQSSSNVFTIEKGSSEFRQSDTQKAYRNQIQTDPNQNLLFSALSSSGFNFNGGSGGTIYWNTSGSSLPTTSGMRTSSSTDLAHEMFHALDANRGTMDDRLEQGGKRNEWQAVYRENNLRTQLGLPQRTHYIIQSNLSTGSKIGTGPRMLTPAPLNQNIKPTWYQ
;
A
#
# COMPACT_ATOMS: atom_id res chain seq x y z
N MET A 1 -32.20 23.74 28.96
CA MET A 1 -30.76 24.06 28.87
C MET A 1 -30.04 22.73 28.78
N ASP A 2 -29.74 22.34 27.55
CA ASP A 2 -29.28 21.00 27.22
C ASP A 2 -27.79 20.79 27.54
N ARG A 3 -27.49 19.55 27.93
CA ARG A 3 -26.21 19.10 28.46
C ARG A 3 -25.16 19.05 27.35
N ASN A 4 -24.07 19.79 27.53
CA ASN A 4 -22.86 19.70 26.72
C ASN A 4 -21.94 18.59 27.29
N PRO A 5 -21.49 17.60 26.50
CA PRO A 5 -20.56 16.57 26.96
C PRO A 5 -19.12 17.07 26.93
N TYR A 6 -18.69 17.81 27.95
CA TYR A 6 -17.27 18.07 28.22
C TYR A 6 -16.92 17.76 29.68
N ASN A 7 -17.04 16.47 30.01
CA ASN A 7 -16.40 15.93 31.21
C ASN A 7 -15.66 14.65 30.81
N TYR A 8 -14.53 14.81 30.14
CA TYR A 8 -13.52 13.76 30.02
C TYR A 8 -12.13 14.37 29.90
N SER A 9 -11.65 14.92 31.01
CA SER A 9 -10.21 15.05 31.24
C SER A 9 -9.99 15.21 32.74
N ALA A 10 -9.98 14.07 33.42
CA ALA A 10 -9.59 13.94 34.82
C ALA A 10 -8.08 14.19 34.98
N ASN A 11 -7.67 15.45 34.78
CA ASN A 11 -6.40 16.02 35.23
C ASN A 11 -5.13 15.22 34.92
N ASN A 12 -5.06 14.61 33.73
CA ASN A 12 -3.84 14.00 33.21
C ASN A 12 -3.69 14.47 31.74
N PRO A 13 -2.70 15.30 31.40
CA PRO A 13 -2.52 15.77 30.04
C PRO A 13 -1.94 14.62 29.20
N VAL A 14 -2.82 13.73 28.75
CA VAL A 14 -2.55 12.91 27.56
C VAL A 14 -2.44 13.92 26.43
N TYR A 15 -1.22 14.11 25.95
CA TYR A 15 -0.94 14.81 24.71
C TYR A 15 -1.89 14.23 23.65
N TYR A 16 -2.80 15.08 23.17
CA TYR A 16 -3.60 14.78 21.99
C TYR A 16 -2.60 14.57 20.84
N ILE A 17 -2.24 13.32 20.57
CA ILE A 17 -1.77 12.92 19.26
C ILE A 17 -3.00 12.98 18.35
N ASP A 18 -2.82 13.60 17.19
CA ASP A 18 -3.89 14.00 16.28
C ASP A 18 -4.77 12.80 15.90
N VAL A 19 -6.09 12.93 16.14
CA VAL A 19 -7.11 11.91 15.84
C VAL A 19 -7.29 11.66 14.33
N ALA A 20 -6.52 12.33 13.47
CA ALA A 20 -6.48 12.10 12.02
C ALA A 20 -5.10 11.71 11.44
N GLY A 21 -4.06 11.47 12.26
CA GLY A 21 -2.66 11.50 11.77
C GLY A 21 -1.78 10.25 11.94
N ASP A 22 -2.24 9.20 12.61
CA ASP A 22 -1.37 8.10 13.08
C ASP A 22 -1.65 6.76 12.41
N SER A 23 -1.67 6.70 11.07
CA SER A 23 -2.27 5.55 10.39
C SER A 23 -1.30 4.55 9.76
N LEU A 24 0.02 4.78 9.76
CA LEU A 24 0.98 3.84 9.18
C LEU A 24 1.85 3.20 10.26
N TYR A 25 1.64 1.91 10.53
CA TYR A 25 2.36 1.16 11.55
C TYR A 25 3.32 0.14 10.94
N VAL A 26 4.34 -0.26 11.71
CA VAL A 26 5.26 -1.34 11.39
C VAL A 26 5.24 -2.36 12.52
N THR A 27 4.82 -3.59 12.23
CA THR A 27 4.89 -4.70 13.20
C THR A 27 6.10 -5.58 12.92
N HIS A 28 6.97 -5.74 13.91
CA HIS A 28 8.18 -6.56 13.81
C HIS A 28 8.37 -7.49 15.02
N ARG A 29 9.26 -8.48 14.91
CA ARG A 29 9.58 -9.39 16.02
C ARG A 29 10.76 -8.86 16.82
N LYS A 30 10.64 -8.85 18.15
CA LYS A 30 11.70 -8.40 19.06
C LYS A 30 12.41 -9.58 19.75
N GLY A 31 13.56 -9.30 20.37
CA GLY A 31 14.39 -10.28 21.08
C GLY A 31 15.29 -11.15 20.20
N PHE A 32 16.22 -11.87 20.81
CA PHE A 32 17.11 -12.81 20.11
C PHE A 32 16.27 -13.97 19.53
N LEU A 33 16.43 -14.27 18.24
CA LEU A 33 15.65 -15.27 17.50
C LEU A 33 14.12 -15.09 17.54
N GLY A 34 13.62 -13.87 17.84
CA GLY A 34 12.18 -13.58 17.88
C GLY A 34 11.46 -14.04 19.16
N LEU A 35 12.22 -14.42 20.20
CA LEU A 35 11.69 -14.87 21.49
C LEU A 35 11.08 -13.74 22.35
N GLY A 36 11.23 -12.48 21.93
CA GLY A 36 10.69 -11.33 22.64
C GLY A 36 9.27 -10.94 22.25
N GLY A 37 8.63 -11.67 21.32
CA GLY A 37 7.27 -11.35 20.85
C GLY A 37 7.23 -10.36 19.68
N LYS A 38 6.04 -9.80 19.42
CA LYS A 38 5.82 -8.75 18.41
C LYS A 38 5.84 -7.36 19.06
N GLU A 39 6.25 -6.37 18.30
CA GLU A 39 6.21 -4.94 18.63
C GLU A 39 5.65 -4.20 17.43
N THR A 40 4.71 -3.28 17.67
CA THR A 40 4.09 -2.44 16.65
C THR A 40 4.47 -1.00 16.95
N LEU A 41 5.04 -0.32 15.96
CA LEU A 41 5.50 1.06 16.07
C LEU A 41 4.78 1.92 15.04
N LEU A 42 4.34 3.10 15.44
CA LEU A 42 3.84 4.11 14.51
C LEU A 42 5.01 4.67 13.70
N TYR A 43 4.87 4.75 12.38
CA TYR A 43 5.80 5.44 11.50
C TYR A 43 5.23 6.80 11.12
N GLU A 44 5.95 7.86 11.45
CA GLU A 44 5.57 9.21 11.09
C GLU A 44 6.80 10.00 10.63
N ASN A 45 6.80 10.41 9.35
CA ASN A 45 7.79 11.31 8.76
C ASN A 45 9.26 10.87 8.99
N GLY A 46 9.52 9.56 8.91
CA GLY A 46 10.86 8.97 9.10
C GLY A 46 11.19 8.59 10.56
N THR A 47 10.36 9.03 11.51
CA THR A 47 10.47 8.72 12.93
C THR A 47 9.54 7.56 13.29
N LEU A 48 9.92 6.80 14.31
CA LEU A 48 9.12 5.72 14.86
C LEU A 48 8.68 6.09 16.27
N TYR A 49 7.45 5.74 16.64
CA TYR A 49 6.89 6.02 17.96
C TYR A 49 6.33 4.74 18.60
N ASN A 50 6.47 4.66 19.92
CA ASN A 50 5.85 3.62 20.74
C ASN A 50 4.34 3.88 20.88
N GLU A 51 3.61 2.89 21.41
CA GLU A 51 2.17 3.01 21.68
C GLU A 51 1.82 4.15 22.64
N ASP A 52 2.74 4.53 23.54
CA ASP A 52 2.58 5.65 24.47
C ASP A 52 2.89 7.02 23.85
N GLY A 53 3.21 7.07 22.55
CA GLY A 53 3.56 8.29 21.82
C GLY A 53 5.01 8.74 21.98
N SER A 54 5.82 8.07 22.81
CA SER A 54 7.24 8.40 22.92
C SER A 54 8.01 7.97 21.67
N GLU A 55 9.03 8.74 21.29
CA GLU A 55 9.92 8.35 20.19
C GLU A 55 10.61 7.02 20.49
N TYR A 56 10.60 6.11 19.52
CA TYR A 56 11.29 4.84 19.59
C TYR A 56 12.80 5.05 19.46
N THR A 57 13.49 4.95 20.59
CA THR A 57 14.96 5.05 20.68
C THR A 57 15.68 3.71 20.54
N GLY A 58 14.93 2.62 20.34
CA GLY A 58 15.48 1.28 20.17
C GLY A 58 16.29 1.11 18.89
N LYS A 59 17.12 0.05 18.83
CA LYS A 59 17.95 -0.23 17.65
C LYS A 59 17.08 -0.73 16.49
N LYS A 60 16.97 0.04 15.41
CA LYS A 60 16.41 -0.40 14.12
C LYS A 60 17.26 -1.54 13.54
N LYS A 61 16.80 -2.79 13.65
CA LYS A 61 17.48 -4.00 13.14
C LYS A 61 16.50 -4.91 12.38
N GLY A 62 17.04 -5.84 11.59
CA GLY A 62 16.26 -6.87 10.92
C GLY A 62 15.18 -6.27 10.02
N PHE A 63 13.93 -6.72 10.19
CA PHE A 63 12.79 -6.25 9.42
C PHE A 63 12.55 -4.75 9.59
N LEU A 64 12.59 -4.23 10.83
CA LEU A 64 12.33 -2.81 11.11
C LEU A 64 13.29 -1.90 10.34
N LYS A 65 14.59 -2.22 10.33
CA LYS A 65 15.59 -1.47 9.55
C LYS A 65 15.28 -1.47 8.05
N LYS A 66 14.85 -2.62 7.52
CA LYS A 66 14.54 -2.74 6.09
C LYS A 66 13.33 -1.91 5.71
N VAL A 67 12.28 -1.89 6.54
CA VAL A 67 11.09 -1.06 6.31
C VAL A 67 11.45 0.41 6.35
N THR A 68 12.17 0.88 7.38
CA THR A 68 12.54 2.31 7.48
C THR A 68 13.43 2.76 6.33
N ASN A 69 14.34 1.91 5.87
CA ASN A 69 15.19 2.23 4.71
C ASN A 69 14.39 2.24 3.40
N ALA A 70 13.47 1.29 3.21
CA ALA A 70 12.64 1.25 2.02
C ALA A 70 11.69 2.45 1.95
N LEU A 71 11.04 2.83 3.07
CA LEU A 71 10.19 4.02 3.13
C LEU A 71 10.98 5.30 2.85
N ALA A 72 12.21 5.41 3.35
CA ALA A 72 13.10 6.53 3.01
C ALA A 72 13.41 6.58 1.51
N GLU A 73 13.81 5.46 0.89
CA GLU A 73 14.06 5.38 -0.56
C GLU A 73 12.79 5.70 -1.39
N ILE A 74 11.63 5.16 -1.00
CA ILE A 74 10.34 5.44 -1.66
C ILE A 74 10.03 6.94 -1.61
N SER A 75 10.31 7.60 -0.48
CA SER A 75 10.05 9.03 -0.29
C SER A 75 10.97 9.96 -1.10
N GLU A 76 12.03 9.44 -1.72
CA GLU A 76 12.86 10.23 -2.64
C GLU A 76 12.12 10.55 -3.95
N GLY A 77 11.12 9.75 -4.32
CA GLY A 77 10.23 10.01 -5.46
C GLY A 77 8.90 10.64 -5.01
N GLN A 78 8.44 11.67 -5.74
CA GLN A 78 7.20 12.39 -5.44
C GLN A 78 5.98 11.46 -5.32
N GLU A 79 5.82 10.48 -6.21
CA GLU A 79 4.69 9.52 -6.18
C GLU A 79 4.71 8.70 -4.87
N GLY A 80 5.90 8.31 -4.43
CA GLY A 80 6.09 7.55 -3.19
C GLY A 80 5.88 8.43 -1.94
N ALA A 81 6.41 9.65 -1.95
CA ALA A 81 6.23 10.62 -0.87
C ALA A 81 4.75 10.99 -0.66
N ASP A 82 4.00 11.24 -1.74
CA ASP A 82 2.58 11.56 -1.66
C ASP A 82 1.75 10.39 -1.13
N MET A 83 2.05 9.17 -1.59
CA MET A 83 1.43 7.96 -1.06
C MET A 83 1.69 7.79 0.44
N ILE A 84 2.96 7.88 0.87
CA ILE A 84 3.34 7.73 2.28
C ILE A 84 2.62 8.78 3.15
N LYS A 85 2.62 10.04 2.69
CA LYS A 85 1.95 11.14 3.38
C LYS A 85 0.45 10.88 3.53
N GLU A 86 -0.23 10.47 2.46
CA GLU A 86 -1.67 10.21 2.51
C GLU A 86 -2.02 9.03 3.43
N LEU A 87 -1.22 7.95 3.41
CA LEU A 87 -1.45 6.80 4.29
C LEU A 87 -1.22 7.15 5.77
N GLN A 88 -0.21 7.97 6.07
CA GLN A 88 0.03 8.48 7.43
C GLN A 88 -1.14 9.36 7.90
N SER A 89 -1.62 10.29 7.06
CA SER A 89 -2.70 11.23 7.42
C SER A 89 -4.12 10.66 7.27
N SER A 90 -4.26 9.35 7.12
CA SER A 90 -5.57 8.73 6.93
C SER A 90 -6.27 8.47 8.27
N SER A 91 -7.60 8.32 8.25
CA SER A 91 -8.35 7.72 9.35
C SER A 91 -8.39 6.19 9.28
N ASN A 92 -7.89 5.60 8.20
CA ASN A 92 -7.76 4.16 8.00
C ASN A 92 -6.39 3.67 8.47
N VAL A 93 -6.33 2.59 9.24
CA VAL A 93 -5.06 2.04 9.75
C VAL A 93 -4.41 1.08 8.75
N PHE A 94 -3.13 1.30 8.48
CA PHE A 94 -2.25 0.49 7.64
C PHE A 94 -1.13 -0.10 8.50
N THR A 95 -0.84 -1.39 8.32
CA THR A 95 0.25 -2.06 9.07
C THR A 95 1.16 -2.80 8.12
N ILE A 96 2.46 -2.46 8.14
CA ILE A 96 3.50 -3.18 7.39
C ILE A 96 3.98 -4.37 8.24
N GLU A 97 3.83 -5.59 7.70
CA GLU A 97 4.29 -6.83 8.32
C GLU A 97 5.21 -7.63 7.39
N LYS A 98 6.07 -8.47 7.98
CA LYS A 98 6.87 -9.43 7.21
C LYS A 98 5.95 -10.53 6.67
N GLY A 99 5.96 -10.76 5.35
CA GLY A 99 5.20 -11.83 4.72
C GLY A 99 5.60 -12.05 3.26
N SER A 100 4.80 -12.81 2.52
CA SER A 100 4.79 -12.72 1.06
C SER A 100 4.24 -11.36 0.67
N SER A 101 4.78 -10.70 -0.35
CA SER A 101 4.28 -9.38 -0.74
C SER A 101 2.83 -9.46 -1.21
N GLU A 102 1.95 -8.79 -0.47
CA GLU A 102 0.52 -8.63 -0.75
C GLU A 102 -0.08 -7.55 0.17
N PHE A 103 -1.05 -6.79 -0.34
CA PHE A 103 -1.93 -5.99 0.48
C PHE A 103 -3.23 -6.73 0.78
N ARG A 104 -3.67 -6.70 2.05
CA ARG A 104 -4.96 -7.24 2.50
C ARG A 104 -5.76 -6.15 3.19
N GLN A 105 -6.83 -5.69 2.54
CA GLN A 105 -7.76 -4.74 3.10
C GLN A 105 -8.54 -5.31 4.29
N SER A 106 -8.86 -4.46 5.27
CA SER A 106 -9.65 -4.84 6.44
C SER A 106 -11.16 -4.85 6.17
N ASP A 107 -11.61 -4.05 5.20
CA ASP A 107 -13.00 -3.94 4.76
C ASP A 107 -13.08 -3.91 3.23
N THR A 108 -13.45 -5.06 2.65
CA THR A 108 -13.58 -5.23 1.20
C THR A 108 -14.65 -4.32 0.59
N GLN A 109 -15.78 -4.08 1.26
CA GLN A 109 -16.85 -3.26 0.69
C GLN A 109 -16.43 -1.79 0.59
N LYS A 110 -15.71 -1.29 1.60
CA LYS A 110 -15.13 0.06 1.56
C LYS A 110 -14.00 0.18 0.54
N ALA A 111 -13.10 -0.80 0.48
CA ALA A 111 -11.95 -0.77 -0.42
C ALA A 111 -12.39 -0.75 -1.90
N TYR A 112 -13.48 -1.46 -2.23
CA TYR A 112 -14.05 -1.56 -3.58
C TYR A 112 -15.29 -0.68 -3.79
N ARG A 113 -15.55 0.32 -2.94
CA ARG A 113 -16.80 1.10 -2.99
C ARG A 113 -17.06 1.71 -4.37
N ASN A 114 -16.04 2.22 -5.05
CA ASN A 114 -16.20 2.87 -6.35
C ASN A 114 -16.69 1.87 -7.39
N GLN A 115 -16.10 0.66 -7.41
CA GLN A 115 -16.56 -0.41 -8.28
C GLN A 115 -18.00 -0.81 -7.93
N ILE A 116 -18.32 -0.99 -6.65
CA ILE A 116 -19.67 -1.36 -6.21
C ILE A 116 -20.70 -0.33 -6.67
N GLN A 117 -20.38 0.96 -6.62
CA GLN A 117 -21.30 2.04 -6.98
C GLN A 117 -21.41 2.30 -8.49
N THR A 118 -20.41 1.91 -9.29
CA THR A 118 -20.31 2.32 -10.71
C THR A 118 -20.34 1.17 -11.71
N ASP A 119 -20.09 -0.08 -11.28
CA ASP A 119 -20.15 -1.26 -12.14
C ASP A 119 -21.59 -1.82 -12.18
N PRO A 120 -22.25 -1.85 -13.35
CA PRO A 120 -23.60 -2.41 -13.46
C PRO A 120 -23.72 -3.86 -12.98
N ASN A 121 -22.63 -4.64 -13.04
CA ASN A 121 -22.61 -6.01 -12.53
C ASN A 121 -22.69 -6.08 -10.99
N GLN A 122 -22.45 -4.98 -10.29
CA GLN A 122 -22.53 -4.86 -8.84
C GLN A 122 -23.88 -4.28 -8.36
N ASN A 123 -24.82 -3.98 -9.26
CA ASN A 123 -26.10 -3.34 -8.91
C ASN A 123 -26.90 -4.08 -7.81
N LEU A 124 -26.90 -5.42 -7.83
CA LEU A 124 -27.57 -6.20 -6.79
C LEU A 124 -26.91 -6.01 -5.42
N LEU A 125 -25.57 -6.05 -5.37
CA LEU A 125 -24.81 -5.81 -4.14
C LEU A 125 -25.00 -4.37 -3.65
N PHE A 126 -24.89 -3.39 -4.54
CA PHE A 126 -25.11 -1.98 -4.23
C PHE A 126 -26.50 -1.73 -3.65
N SER A 127 -27.54 -2.34 -4.24
CA SER A 127 -28.93 -2.22 -3.76
C SER A 127 -29.09 -2.84 -2.37
N ALA A 128 -28.55 -4.05 -2.16
CA ALA A 128 -28.61 -4.73 -0.87
C ALA A 128 -27.92 -3.94 0.25
N LEU A 129 -26.71 -3.42 -0.01
CA LEU A 129 -25.95 -2.60 0.93
C LEU A 129 -26.64 -1.26 1.21
N SER A 130 -27.21 -0.63 0.18
CA SER A 130 -27.96 0.62 0.35
C SER A 130 -29.20 0.39 1.22
N SER A 131 -29.94 -0.70 0.99
CA SER A 131 -31.11 -1.07 1.81
C SER A 131 -30.76 -1.43 3.25
N SER A 132 -29.54 -1.92 3.52
CA SER A 132 -29.06 -2.18 4.88
C SER A 132 -28.52 -0.93 5.59
N GLY A 133 -28.54 0.24 4.95
CA GLY A 133 -27.97 1.47 5.51
C GLY A 133 -26.45 1.50 5.54
N PHE A 134 -25.78 0.73 4.67
CA PHE A 134 -24.32 0.76 4.57
C PHE A 134 -23.81 2.15 4.21
N ASN A 135 -22.78 2.62 4.91
CA ASN A 135 -22.15 3.91 4.66
C ASN A 135 -21.07 3.77 3.58
N PHE A 136 -21.24 4.41 2.42
CA PHE A 136 -20.24 4.38 1.33
C PHE A 136 -19.14 5.46 1.44
N ASN A 137 -19.04 6.19 2.56
CA ASN A 137 -17.98 7.19 2.76
C ASN A 137 -16.66 6.56 3.25
N GLY A 138 -15.53 7.20 2.94
CA GLY A 138 -14.19 6.73 3.29
C GLY A 138 -13.73 5.51 2.47
N GLY A 139 -12.64 4.88 2.89
CA GLY A 139 -12.12 3.66 2.27
C GLY A 139 -11.77 2.63 3.34
N SER A 140 -10.74 1.83 3.07
CA SER A 140 -10.30 0.77 3.96
C SER A 140 -8.81 0.89 4.28
N GLY A 141 -8.48 0.57 5.53
CA GLY A 141 -7.12 0.24 5.95
C GLY A 141 -6.76 -1.19 5.58
N GLY A 142 -5.67 -1.71 6.14
CA GLY A 142 -5.28 -3.09 5.92
C GLY A 142 -3.87 -3.43 6.36
N THR A 143 -3.47 -4.66 6.06
CA THR A 143 -2.10 -5.13 6.28
C THR A 143 -1.34 -5.19 4.96
N ILE A 144 -0.19 -4.53 4.93
CA ILE A 144 0.80 -4.58 3.86
C ILE A 144 1.82 -5.65 4.26
N TYR A 145 1.69 -6.85 3.72
CA TYR A 145 2.72 -7.87 3.87
C TYR A 145 3.82 -7.60 2.86
N TRP A 146 5.08 -7.70 3.30
CA TRP A 146 6.22 -7.42 2.43
C TRP A 146 7.31 -8.47 2.57
N ASN A 147 7.71 -9.03 1.41
CA ASN A 147 8.91 -9.82 1.28
C ASN A 147 10.10 -8.90 1.02
N THR A 148 10.89 -8.68 2.06
CA THR A 148 12.09 -7.81 2.01
C THR A 148 13.23 -8.24 1.06
N SER A 149 13.04 -9.32 0.31
CA SER A 149 13.95 -9.74 -0.76
C SER A 149 13.54 -9.17 -2.12
N GLY A 150 12.29 -8.70 -2.24
CA GLY A 150 11.66 -8.24 -3.47
C GLY A 150 11.39 -9.36 -4.48
N SER A 151 10.63 -8.99 -5.50
CA SER A 151 10.33 -9.85 -6.65
C SER A 151 11.22 -9.50 -7.85
N SER A 152 11.64 -10.51 -8.62
CA SER A 152 12.32 -10.30 -9.89
C SER A 152 11.29 -10.00 -10.98
N LEU A 153 11.30 -8.79 -11.52
CA LEU A 153 10.29 -8.26 -12.44
C LEU A 153 10.88 -7.95 -13.83
N PRO A 154 10.09 -8.09 -14.91
CA PRO A 154 10.54 -7.76 -16.25
C PRO A 154 10.54 -6.24 -16.46
N THR A 155 11.71 -5.65 -16.71
CA THR A 155 11.87 -4.21 -16.89
C THR A 155 12.43 -3.84 -18.26
N THR A 156 12.50 -2.54 -18.57
CA THR A 156 13.16 -2.01 -19.77
C THR A 156 14.66 -2.35 -19.84
N SER A 157 15.27 -2.80 -18.73
CA SER A 157 16.65 -3.30 -18.68
C SER A 157 16.74 -4.83 -18.45
N GLY A 158 15.68 -5.58 -18.76
CA GLY A 158 15.57 -7.02 -18.49
C GLY A 158 15.05 -7.31 -17.08
N MET A 159 15.27 -8.53 -16.56
CA MET A 159 14.80 -8.88 -15.22
C MET A 159 15.57 -8.09 -14.15
N ARG A 160 14.86 -7.41 -13.26
CA ARG A 160 15.44 -6.65 -12.14
C ARG A 160 14.62 -6.86 -10.87
N THR A 161 15.28 -6.81 -9.72
CA THR A 161 14.65 -6.85 -8.40
C THR A 161 14.88 -5.51 -7.75
N SER A 162 13.83 -4.89 -7.20
CA SER A 162 13.97 -3.76 -6.29
C SER A 162 12.98 -3.94 -5.13
N SER A 163 13.55 -4.19 -3.95
CA SER A 163 12.75 -4.50 -2.75
C SER A 163 11.91 -3.31 -2.30
N SER A 164 12.40 -2.08 -2.48
CA SER A 164 11.68 -0.86 -2.11
C SER A 164 10.51 -0.61 -3.05
N THR A 165 10.67 -0.81 -4.36
CA THR A 165 9.53 -0.74 -5.30
C THR A 165 8.52 -1.88 -5.11
N ASP A 166 8.95 -3.02 -4.60
CA ASP A 166 8.06 -4.14 -4.23
C ASP A 166 7.20 -3.79 -3.02
N LEU A 167 7.76 -3.12 -2.00
CA LEU A 167 6.95 -2.54 -0.91
C LEU A 167 5.99 -1.46 -1.43
N ALA A 168 6.49 -0.54 -2.27
CA ALA A 168 5.68 0.53 -2.82
C ALA A 168 4.48 -0.01 -3.62
N HIS A 169 4.66 -1.11 -4.36
CA HIS A 169 3.58 -1.77 -5.09
C HIS A 169 2.41 -2.15 -4.17
N GLU A 170 2.70 -2.82 -3.05
CA GLU A 170 1.67 -3.19 -2.07
C GLU A 170 1.09 -1.96 -1.36
N MET A 171 1.89 -0.92 -1.14
CA MET A 171 1.39 0.35 -0.59
C MET A 171 0.49 1.11 -1.58
N PHE A 172 0.68 0.95 -2.90
CA PHE A 172 -0.24 1.52 -3.88
C PHE A 172 -1.59 0.80 -3.89
N HIS A 173 -1.63 -0.51 -3.63
CA HIS A 173 -2.89 -1.19 -3.32
C HIS A 173 -3.54 -0.66 -2.04
N ALA A 174 -2.74 -0.39 -1.00
CA ALA A 174 -3.23 0.23 0.23
C ALA A 174 -3.79 1.64 -0.03
N LEU A 175 -3.17 2.42 -0.91
CA LEU A 175 -3.64 3.74 -1.33
C LEU A 175 -4.99 3.65 -2.08
N ASP A 176 -5.13 2.69 -3.00
CA ASP A 176 -6.38 2.46 -3.70
C ASP A 176 -7.49 2.04 -2.72
N ALA A 177 -7.17 1.18 -1.74
CA ALA A 177 -8.10 0.80 -0.68
C ALA A 177 -8.50 1.98 0.20
N ASN A 178 -7.53 2.83 0.57
CA ASN A 178 -7.74 4.04 1.37
C ASN A 178 -8.77 4.98 0.72
N ARG A 179 -8.67 5.11 -0.60
CA ARG A 179 -9.56 5.95 -1.42
C ARG A 179 -10.86 5.23 -1.78
N GLY A 180 -10.93 3.92 -1.58
CA GLY A 180 -12.06 3.09 -1.96
C GLY A 180 -12.18 2.90 -3.48
N THR A 181 -11.04 2.92 -4.16
CA THR A 181 -10.89 2.83 -5.63
C THR A 181 -10.22 1.53 -6.08
N MET A 182 -10.19 0.50 -5.22
CA MET A 182 -9.83 -0.83 -5.69
C MET A 182 -10.86 -1.29 -6.73
N ASP A 183 -10.35 -1.93 -7.79
CA ASP A 183 -11.11 -2.38 -8.96
C ASP A 183 -10.61 -3.75 -9.43
N ASP A 184 -11.46 -4.77 -9.25
CA ASP A 184 -11.15 -6.16 -9.61
C ASP A 184 -11.62 -6.54 -11.03
N ARG A 185 -12.20 -5.59 -11.79
CA ARG A 185 -12.51 -5.82 -13.19
C ARG A 185 -11.23 -6.11 -13.97
N LEU A 186 -11.37 -6.79 -15.11
CA LEU A 186 -10.24 -7.14 -15.97
C LEU A 186 -10.07 -6.12 -17.09
N GLU A 187 -8.82 -5.80 -17.38
CA GLU A 187 -8.37 -5.03 -18.55
C GLU A 187 -7.28 -5.85 -19.26
N GLN A 188 -7.56 -6.27 -20.50
CA GLN A 188 -6.65 -7.10 -21.30
C GLN A 188 -6.15 -8.36 -20.56
N GLY A 189 -7.03 -8.97 -19.76
CA GLY A 189 -6.74 -10.17 -18.97
C GLY A 189 -5.97 -9.93 -17.66
N GLY A 190 -5.58 -8.69 -17.35
CA GLY A 190 -5.02 -8.29 -16.05
C GLY A 190 -6.05 -7.58 -15.17
N LYS A 191 -5.99 -7.77 -13.85
CA LYS A 191 -6.85 -7.02 -12.93
C LYS A 191 -6.52 -5.53 -12.97
N ARG A 192 -7.54 -4.68 -12.93
CA ARG A 192 -7.38 -3.22 -12.92
C ARG A 192 -6.57 -2.73 -11.72
N ASN A 193 -6.73 -3.34 -10.55
CA ASN A 193 -5.89 -3.10 -9.37
C ASN A 193 -4.38 -3.19 -9.68
N GLU A 194 -3.96 -4.25 -10.37
CA GLU A 194 -2.54 -4.45 -10.73
C GLU A 194 -2.07 -3.41 -11.74
N TRP A 195 -2.96 -3.02 -12.67
CA TRP A 195 -2.67 -1.97 -13.63
C TRP A 195 -2.44 -0.61 -12.95
N GLN A 196 -3.25 -0.24 -11.97
CA GLN A 196 -3.09 1.02 -11.21
C GLN A 196 -1.80 0.99 -10.39
N ALA A 197 -1.55 -0.10 -9.66
CA ALA A 197 -0.34 -0.25 -8.85
C ALA A 197 0.93 -0.19 -9.71
N VAL A 198 0.98 -0.88 -10.86
CA VAL A 198 2.14 -0.82 -11.76
C VAL A 198 2.30 0.55 -12.42
N TYR A 199 1.20 1.25 -12.74
CA TYR A 199 1.29 2.61 -13.27
C TYR A 199 1.98 3.54 -12.25
N ARG A 200 1.54 3.55 -10.99
CA ARG A 200 2.15 4.34 -9.91
C ARG A 200 3.59 3.86 -9.63
N GLU A 201 3.83 2.54 -9.60
CA GLU A 201 5.17 1.94 -9.47
C GLU A 201 6.12 2.45 -10.57
N ASN A 202 5.66 2.55 -11.82
CA ASN A 202 6.48 3.04 -12.93
C ASN A 202 6.74 4.55 -12.87
N ASN A 203 5.81 5.34 -12.34
CA ASN A 203 6.08 6.76 -12.06
C ASN A 203 7.17 6.88 -11.00
N LEU A 204 7.04 6.15 -9.89
CA LEU A 204 8.05 6.11 -8.84
C LEU A 204 9.40 5.62 -9.35
N ARG A 205 9.44 4.52 -10.11
CA ARG A 205 10.67 4.01 -10.73
C ARG A 205 11.35 5.07 -11.58
N THR A 206 10.59 5.81 -12.37
CA THR A 206 11.13 6.90 -13.21
C THR A 206 11.74 8.00 -12.34
N GLN A 207 11.06 8.41 -11.26
CA GLN A 207 11.54 9.42 -10.32
C GLN A 207 12.82 8.97 -9.58
N LEU A 208 12.96 7.67 -9.31
CA LEU A 208 14.13 7.06 -8.69
C LEU A 208 15.24 6.68 -9.70
N GLY A 209 15.07 6.96 -11.00
CA GLY A 209 16.04 6.56 -12.03
C GLY A 209 16.16 5.04 -12.25
N LEU A 210 15.14 4.27 -11.87
CA LEU A 210 15.08 2.83 -12.01
C LEU A 210 14.43 2.41 -13.35
N PRO A 211 14.83 1.26 -13.93
CA PRO A 211 14.15 0.68 -15.08
C PRO A 211 12.66 0.42 -14.80
N GLN A 212 11.79 0.85 -15.71
CA GLN A 212 10.34 0.67 -15.63
C GLN A 212 9.94 -0.78 -15.85
N ARG A 213 8.94 -1.27 -15.09
CA ARG A 213 8.30 -2.56 -15.27
C ARG A 213 7.51 -2.58 -16.58
N THR A 214 7.73 -3.61 -17.37
CA THR A 214 7.17 -3.75 -18.72
C THR A 214 5.89 -4.58 -18.75
N HIS A 215 5.76 -5.56 -17.86
CA HIS A 215 4.64 -6.50 -17.79
C HIS A 215 4.30 -6.78 -16.34
N TYR A 216 3.02 -7.02 -16.08
CA TYR A 216 2.59 -7.50 -14.77
C TYR A 216 2.91 -8.98 -14.59
N ILE A 217 2.48 -9.83 -15.54
CA ILE A 217 2.59 -11.28 -15.42
C ILE A 217 4.00 -11.74 -15.79
N ILE A 218 4.51 -12.73 -15.05
CA ILE A 218 5.79 -13.37 -15.30
C ILE A 218 5.55 -14.83 -15.64
N GLN A 219 6.08 -15.28 -16.77
CA GLN A 219 6.14 -16.68 -17.12
C GLN A 219 7.53 -17.22 -16.85
N SER A 220 7.60 -18.38 -16.19
CA SER A 220 8.86 -19.11 -15.99
C SER A 220 8.94 -20.27 -16.98
N ASN A 221 10.06 -20.37 -17.69
CA ASN A 221 10.39 -21.57 -18.45
C ASN A 221 10.87 -22.66 -17.47
N LEU A 222 10.11 -23.76 -17.38
CA LEU A 222 10.38 -24.83 -16.42
C LEU A 222 11.66 -25.62 -16.73
N SER A 223 12.13 -25.61 -17.98
CA SER A 223 13.33 -26.33 -18.40
C SER A 223 14.61 -25.52 -18.22
N THR A 224 14.54 -24.19 -18.38
CA THR A 224 15.73 -23.32 -18.31
C THR A 224 15.77 -22.45 -17.05
N GLY A 225 14.69 -22.38 -16.28
CA GLY A 225 14.52 -21.46 -15.16
C GLY A 225 14.41 -19.99 -15.56
N SER A 226 14.44 -19.68 -16.86
CA SER A 226 14.39 -18.31 -17.38
C SER A 226 13.00 -17.69 -17.15
N LYS A 227 12.97 -16.41 -16.78
CA LYS A 227 11.73 -15.66 -16.57
C LYS A 227 11.56 -14.61 -17.67
N ILE A 228 10.35 -14.50 -18.19
CA ILE A 228 9.97 -13.46 -19.16
C ILE A 228 8.67 -12.78 -18.73
N GLY A 229 8.49 -11.52 -19.13
CA GLY A 229 7.20 -10.84 -19.01
C GLY A 229 6.19 -11.41 -20.00
N THR A 230 4.94 -11.53 -19.57
CA THR A 230 3.81 -11.97 -20.41
C THR A 230 2.55 -11.17 -20.04
N GLY A 231 1.46 -11.40 -20.78
CA GLY A 231 0.21 -10.67 -20.60
C GLY A 231 0.30 -9.23 -21.10
N PRO A 232 -0.51 -8.31 -20.54
CA PRO A 232 -0.53 -6.94 -21.03
C PRO A 232 0.79 -6.21 -20.80
N ARG A 233 1.17 -5.42 -21.80
CA ARG A 233 2.33 -4.54 -21.72
C ARG A 233 1.92 -3.21 -21.09
N MET A 234 2.67 -2.81 -20.07
CA MET A 234 2.36 -1.65 -19.21
C MET A 234 2.91 -0.33 -19.76
N LEU A 235 3.67 -0.40 -20.85
CA LEU A 235 4.34 0.73 -21.50
C LEU A 235 3.94 0.79 -22.98
N THR A 236 4.02 1.97 -23.59
CA THR A 236 3.85 2.13 -25.05
C THR A 236 4.98 1.42 -25.81
N PRO A 237 4.74 0.90 -27.03
CA PRO A 237 5.74 0.15 -27.78
C PRO A 237 7.10 0.86 -27.89
N ALA A 238 8.17 0.06 -27.96
CA ALA A 238 9.50 0.58 -28.21
C ALA A 238 9.53 1.38 -29.54
N PRO A 239 10.35 2.44 -29.66
CA PRO A 239 11.36 2.87 -28.69
C PRO A 239 10.86 3.78 -27.55
N LEU A 240 9.59 4.21 -27.59
CA LEU A 240 9.08 5.24 -26.67
C LEU A 240 9.01 4.78 -25.20
N ASN A 241 8.55 3.55 -24.96
CA ASN A 241 8.47 2.95 -23.61
C ASN A 241 7.81 3.85 -22.55
N GLN A 242 6.83 4.67 -22.95
CA GLN A 242 6.15 5.58 -22.03
C GLN A 242 5.16 4.83 -21.15
N ASN A 243 5.02 5.24 -19.89
CA ASN A 243 4.08 4.64 -18.95
C ASN A 243 2.63 4.85 -19.43
N ILE A 244 1.86 3.77 -19.56
CA ILE A 244 0.47 3.86 -20.03
C ILE A 244 -0.43 4.18 -18.84
N LYS A 245 -1.04 5.36 -18.84
CA LYS A 245 -2.14 5.69 -17.91
C LYS A 245 -3.43 5.04 -18.41
N PRO A 246 -4.05 4.10 -17.69
CA PRO A 246 -5.33 3.53 -18.09
C PRO A 246 -6.42 4.61 -18.15
N THR A 247 -7.35 4.51 -19.10
CA THR A 247 -8.42 5.50 -19.29
C THR A 247 -9.45 5.51 -18.14
N TRP A 248 -9.56 4.39 -17.43
CA TRP A 248 -10.46 4.19 -16.29
C TRP A 248 -9.77 4.42 -14.93
N TYR A 249 -8.47 4.75 -14.93
CA TYR A 249 -7.68 5.01 -13.74
C TYR A 249 -8.29 6.13 -12.88
N GLN A 250 -8.35 5.91 -11.56
CA GLN A 250 -8.87 6.86 -10.58
C GLN A 250 -7.75 7.50 -9.76
#